data_AF-A0A443SJN9-F1
#
_entry.id   AF-A0A443SJN9-F1
#
_cell.length_a   1.000
_cell.length_b   1.000
_cell.length_c   1.000
_cell.angle_alpha   90.00
_cell.angle_beta   90.00
_cell.angle_gamma   90.00
#
_symmetry.space_group_name_H-M   'P 1'
#
loop_
_entity.id
_entity.type
_entity.pdbx_description
1 polymer ?
#
loop_
_entity_poly.entity_id
_entity_poly.type
_entity_poly.pdbx_seq_one_letter_code
_entity_poly.pdbx_strand_id
1 'polypeptide(L)'
;MLFIAVVGNITVIWIVVGHKSMRSVTNFFLLNLTIADLMMATFNAIFNFVFMLHSHWPFGQIYCTINNFISNLTVASSVFTITAMSIDRYNFIRILSTNL
;
A
#
# COMPACT_ATOMS: atom_id res chain seq x y z
N MET A 1 -5.37 -9.03 16.41
CA MET A 1 -4.31 -8.37 15.61
C MET A 1 -4.88 -7.70 14.36
N LEU A 2 -5.69 -8.38 13.54
CA LEU A 2 -6.33 -7.80 12.35
C LEU A 2 -7.12 -6.51 12.59
N PHE A 3 -7.95 -6.46 13.64
CA PHE A 3 -8.70 -5.24 13.97
C PHE A 3 -7.80 -4.03 14.21
N ILE A 4 -6.68 -4.22 14.92
CA ILE A 4 -5.72 -3.16 15.20
C ILE A 4 -5.03 -2.71 13.92
N ALA A 5 -4.67 -3.66 13.04
CA ALA A 5 -4.09 -3.36 11.73
C ALA A 5 -5.06 -2.58 10.84
N VAL A 6 -6.33 -2.99 10.78
CA VAL A 6 -7.36 -2.31 9.99
C VAL A 6 -7.60 -0.90 10.51
N VAL A 7 -7.79 -0.73 11.82
CA VAL A 7 -8.00 0.59 12.44
C VAL A 7 -6.77 1.50 12.24
N GLY A 8 -5.57 0.95 12.42
CA GLY A 8 -4.32 1.67 12.20
C GLY A 8 -4.17 2.16 10.75
N ASN A 9 -4.37 1.27 9.77
CA ASN A 9 -4.25 1.63 8.35
C ASN A 9 -5.34 2.63 7.90
N ILE A 10 -6.57 2.50 8.39
CA ILE A 10 -7.65 3.48 8.12
C ILE A 10 -7.30 4.85 8.70
N THR A 11 -6.76 4.89 9.92
CA THR A 11 -6.35 6.14 10.58
C THR A 11 -5.24 6.83 9.79
N VAL A 12 -4.26 6.07 9.28
CA VAL A 12 -3.20 6.63 8.42
C VAL A 12 -3.79 7.19 7.11
N ILE A 13 -4.72 6.49 6.45
CA ILE A 13 -5.40 7.01 5.26
C ILE A 13 -6.12 8.34 5.57
N TRP A 14 -6.85 8.40 6.70
CA TRP A 14 -7.56 9.61 7.12
C TRP A 14 -6.62 10.80 7.33
N ILE A 15 -5.49 10.58 8.02
CA ILE A 15 -4.49 11.62 8.28
C ILE A 15 -3.86 12.11 6.97
N VAL A 16 -3.51 11.18 6.08
CA VAL A 16 -2.86 11.51 4.79
C VAL A 16 -3.81 12.25 3.85
N VAL A 17 -5.07 11.85 3.78
CA VAL A 17 -6.09 12.52 2.95
C VAL A 17 -6.47 13.89 3.52
N GLY A 18 -6.54 14.03 4.84
CA GLY A 18 -6.87 15.28 5.52
C GLY A 18 -5.81 16.39 5.34
N HIS A 19 -4.53 16.03 5.21
CA HIS A 19 -3.44 17.00 5.14
C HIS A 19 -2.99 17.28 3.69
N LYS A 20 -3.75 18.12 2.97
CA LYS A 20 -3.53 18.48 1.56
C LYS A 20 -2.16 19.11 1.25
N SER A 21 -1.53 19.74 2.23
CA SER A 21 -0.20 20.37 2.10
C SER A 21 0.96 19.37 2.12
N MET A 22 0.71 18.10 2.46
CA MET A 22 1.72 17.03 2.53
C MET A 22 1.69 16.13 1.30
N ARG A 23 1.38 16.64 0.10
CA ARG A 23 1.51 15.90 -1.16
C ARG A 23 2.98 15.71 -1.55
N SER A 24 3.75 15.11 -0.65
CA SER A 24 5.11 14.61 -0.85
C SER A 24 5.05 13.14 -1.22
N VAL A 25 6.12 12.63 -1.81
CA VAL A 25 6.18 11.26 -2.33
C VAL A 25 5.92 10.22 -1.23
N THR A 26 6.34 10.51 -0.01
CA THR A 26 6.09 9.68 1.18
C THR A 26 4.60 9.42 1.43
N ASN A 27 3.72 10.40 1.20
CA ASN A 27 2.29 10.23 1.44
C ASN A 27 1.60 9.35 0.39
N PHE A 28 2.06 9.39 -0.86
CA PHE A 28 1.59 8.45 -1.90
C PHE A 28 2.04 7.02 -1.62
N PHE A 29 3.27 6.84 -1.12
CA PHE A 29 3.76 5.54 -0.67
C PHE A 29 2.95 5.00 0.51
N LEU A 30 2.69 5.84 1.53
CA LEU A 30 1.87 5.48 2.70
C LEU A 30 0.43 5.11 2.30
N LEU A 31 -0.17 5.81 1.35
CA LEU A 31 -1.49 5.45 0.82
C LEU A 31 -1.48 4.08 0.12
N ASN A 32 -0.50 3.81 -0.74
CA ASN A 32 -0.40 2.50 -1.40
C ASN A 32 -0.20 1.36 -0.40
N LEU A 33 0.67 1.57 0.60
CA LEU A 33 0.94 0.58 1.64
C LEU A 33 -0.30 0.27 2.48
N THR A 34 -0.99 1.31 2.97
CA THR A 34 -2.21 1.14 3.78
C THR A 34 -3.36 0.51 3.02
N ILE A 35 -3.49 0.79 1.71
CA ILE A 35 -4.46 0.11 0.84
C ILE A 35 -4.08 -1.37 0.66
N ALA A 36 -2.80 -1.67 0.43
CA ALA A 36 -2.32 -3.04 0.29
C ALA A 36 -2.53 -3.85 1.58
N ASP A 37 -2.23 -3.27 2.74
CA ASP A 37 -2.44 -3.89 4.04
C ASP A 37 -3.93 -4.10 4.35
N LEU A 38 -4.81 -3.16 3.98
CA LEU A 38 -6.26 -3.33 4.13
C LEU A 38 -6.78 -4.45 3.23
N MET A 39 -6.34 -4.51 1.97
CA MET A 39 -6.71 -5.60 1.05
C MET A 39 -6.18 -6.94 1.55
N MET A 40 -4.95 -7.00 2.05
CA MET A 40 -4.39 -8.22 2.62
C MET A 40 -5.13 -8.65 3.90
N ALA A 41 -5.43 -7.71 4.80
CA ALA A 41 -6.16 -7.98 6.03
C ALA A 41 -7.60 -8.46 5.78
N THR A 42 -8.32 -7.84 4.83
CA THR A 42 -9.69 -8.24 4.51
C THR A 42 -9.75 -9.48 3.64
N PHE A 43 -8.97 -9.58 2.57
CA PHE A 43 -9.07 -10.72 1.67
C PHE A 43 -8.21 -11.90 2.07
N ASN A 44 -6.97 -11.72 2.49
CA ASN A 44 -6.13 -12.86 2.84
C ASN A 44 -6.60 -13.48 4.17
N ALA A 45 -6.78 -12.65 5.20
CA ALA A 45 -7.04 -13.19 6.54
C ALA A 45 -8.46 -13.75 6.73
N ILE A 46 -9.49 -13.10 6.16
CA ILE A 46 -10.88 -13.60 6.26
C ILE A 46 -11.00 -14.93 5.51
N PHE A 47 -10.39 -15.05 4.33
CA PHE A 47 -10.49 -16.26 3.52
C PHE A 47 -9.60 -17.39 4.04
N ASN A 48 -8.42 -17.08 4.58
CA ASN A 48 -7.57 -18.08 5.24
C ASN A 48 -8.28 -18.68 6.46
N PHE A 49 -9.00 -17.85 7.23
CA PHE A 49 -9.84 -18.30 8.33
C PHE A 49 -10.97 -19.23 7.87
N VAL A 50 -11.66 -18.89 6.78
CA VAL A 50 -12.70 -19.75 6.18
C VAL A 50 -12.12 -21.06 5.64
N PHE A 51 -10.95 -21.02 5.00
CA PHE A 51 -10.26 -22.21 4.51
C PHE A 51 -9.87 -23.18 5.64
N MET A 52 -9.36 -22.63 6.75
CA MET A 52 -8.99 -23.41 7.93
C MET A 52 -10.21 -24.11 8.57
N LEU A 53 -11.40 -23.48 8.51
CA LEU A 53 -12.65 -24.04 9.02
C LEU A 53 -13.25 -25.13 8.13
N HIS A 54 -13.11 -25.02 6.80
CA HIS A 54 -13.73 -25.95 5.86
C HIS A 54 -12.81 -27.07 5.34
N SER A 55 -11.49 -27.01 5.60
CA SER A 55 -10.47 -27.99 5.17
C SER A 55 -10.50 -28.39 3.68
N HIS A 56 -11.23 -27.63 2.86
CA HIS A 56 -11.41 -27.82 1.43
C HIS A 56 -11.32 -26.44 0.78
N TRP A 57 -10.71 -26.35 -0.40
CA TRP A 57 -10.45 -25.06 -1.07
C TRP A 57 -11.59 -24.74 -2.06
N PRO A 58 -12.62 -23.96 -1.69
CA PRO A 58 -13.79 -23.77 -2.55
C PRO A 58 -13.69 -22.47 -3.36
N PHE A 59 -12.65 -21.65 -3.13
CA PHE A 59 -12.64 -20.24 -3.51
C PHE A 59 -12.32 -19.94 -4.98
N GLY A 60 -12.10 -20.97 -5.79
CA GLY A 60 -11.98 -20.84 -7.24
C GLY A 60 -10.93 -19.83 -7.71
N GLN A 61 -11.03 -19.40 -8.98
CA GLN A 61 -10.06 -18.52 -9.65
C GLN A 61 -9.99 -17.11 -9.07
N ILE A 62 -11.07 -16.64 -8.43
CA ILE A 62 -11.18 -15.29 -7.87
C ILE A 62 -10.08 -15.05 -6.81
N TYR A 63 -9.79 -16.06 -5.98
CA TYR A 63 -8.73 -15.93 -4.98
C TYR A 63 -7.33 -15.86 -5.60
N CYS A 64 -7.11 -16.56 -6.71
CA CYS A 64 -5.86 -16.46 -7.46
C CYS A 64 -5.67 -15.04 -8.02
N THR A 65 -6.74 -14.42 -8.53
CA THR A 65 -6.74 -13.03 -8.98
C THR A 65 -6.43 -12.05 -7.85
N ILE A 66 -7.01 -12.24 -6.66
CA ILE A 66 -6.76 -11.39 -5.49
C ILE A 66 -5.31 -11.51 -5.03
N ASN A 67 -4.76 -12.72 -4.96
CA ASN A 67 -3.36 -12.93 -4.61
C ASN A 67 -2.43 -12.25 -5.63
N ASN A 68 -2.76 -12.35 -6.92
CA ASN A 68 -2.06 -11.61 -7.98
C ASN A 68 -2.16 -10.10 -7.78
N PHE A 69 -3.32 -9.59 -7.34
CA PHE A 69 -3.52 -8.16 -7.07
C PHE A 69 -2.59 -7.66 -5.97
N ILE A 70 -2.44 -8.44 -4.88
CA ILE A 70 -1.50 -8.14 -3.80
C ILE A 70 -0.05 -8.12 -4.33
N SER A 71 0.35 -9.09 -5.15
CA SER A 71 1.67 -9.08 -5.78
C SER A 71 1.90 -7.84 -6.66
N ASN A 72 0.88 -7.41 -7.42
CA ASN A 72 0.95 -6.21 -8.24
C ASN A 72 1.08 -4.94 -7.38
N LEU A 73 0.43 -4.86 -6.22
CA LEU A 73 0.57 -3.75 -5.28
C LEU A 73 1.99 -3.63 -4.72
N THR A 74 2.64 -4.76 -4.42
CA THR A 74 4.05 -4.77 -4.00
C THR A 74 4.95 -4.18 -5.08
N VAL A 75 4.75 -4.61 -6.34
CA VAL A 75 5.49 -4.07 -7.50
C VAL A 75 5.22 -2.58 -7.67
N ALA A 76 3.97 -2.14 -7.55
CA ALA A 76 3.62 -0.73 -7.61
C ALA A 76 4.35 0.08 -6.54
N SER A 77 4.43 -0.41 -5.29
CA SER A 77 5.18 0.25 -4.20
C SER A 77 6.66 0.44 -4.53
N SER A 78 7.29 -0.55 -5.17
CA SER A 78 8.69 -0.48 -5.61
C SER A 78 8.89 0.57 -6.70
N VAL A 79 7.99 0.63 -7.68
CA VAL A 79 8.04 1.65 -8.75
C VAL A 79 7.86 3.05 -8.18
N PHE A 80 6.94 3.23 -7.23
CA PHE A 80 6.78 4.51 -6.54
C PHE A 80 8.02 4.87 -5.70
N THR A 81 8.70 3.89 -5.12
CA THR A 81 9.96 4.11 -4.39
C THR A 81 11.07 4.62 -5.31
N ILE A 82 11.21 4.03 -6.51
CA ILE A 82 12.17 4.49 -7.52
C ILE A 82 11.80 5.91 -7.99
N THR A 83 10.52 6.17 -8.22
CA THR A 83 10.01 7.49 -8.61
C THR A 83 10.31 8.54 -7.53
N ALA A 84 10.19 8.16 -6.25
CA ALA A 84 10.54 9.01 -5.11
C ALA A 84 12.03 9.37 -5.13
N MET A 85 12.89 8.37 -5.30
CA MET A 85 14.34 8.59 -5.40
C MET A 85 14.69 9.53 -6.55
N SER A 86 13.99 9.43 -7.69
CA SER A 86 14.19 10.34 -8.82
C SER A 86 13.79 11.79 -8.51
N ILE A 87 12.65 11.99 -7.85
CA ILE A 87 12.16 13.34 -7.48
C ILE A 87 13.08 13.99 -6.44
N ASP A 88 13.53 13.23 -5.45
CA ASP A 88 14.48 13.71 -4.44
C ASP A 88 15.77 14.23 -5.10
N ARG A 89 16.33 13.43 -6.02
CA ARG A 89 17.51 13.81 -6.80
C ARG A 89 17.27 15.05 -7.66
N TYR A 90 16.11 15.15 -8.30
CA TYR A 90 15.74 16.30 -9.12
C TYR A 90 15.64 17.58 -8.29
N ASN A 91 14.99 17.52 -7.13
CA ASN A 91 14.86 18.66 -6.23
C ASN A 91 16.23 19.11 -5.68
N PHE A 92 17.08 18.16 -5.30
CA PHE A 92 18.45 18.44 -4.87
C PHE A 92 19.25 19.16 -5.97
N ILE A 93 19.21 18.65 -7.21
CA ILE A 93 19.91 19.26 -8.36
C ILE A 93 19.36 20.66 -8.66
N ARG A 94 18.03 20.84 -8.63
CA ARG A 94 17.37 22.14 -8.86
C ARG A 94 17.81 23.18 -7.82
N ILE A 95 17.89 22.80 -6.55
CA ILE A 95 18.35 23.69 -5.48
C ILE A 95 19.81 24.08 -5.67
N LEU A 96 20.67 23.13 -6.07
CA LEU A 96 22.07 23.39 -6.36
C LEU A 96 22.25 24.37 -7.54
N SER A 97 21.48 24.20 -8.62
CA SER A 97 21.50 25.11 -9.79
C SER A 97 20.96 26.51 -9.52
N THR A 98 20.17 26.71 -8.45
CA THR A 98 19.65 28.03 -8.07
C THR A 98 20.61 28.77 -7.14
N ASN A 99 21.54 28.06 -6.49
CA ASN A 99 22.56 28.62 -5.59
C ASN A 99 23.93 28.82 -6.27
N LEU A 100 24.03 28.51 -7.57
CA LEU A 100 25.20 28.75 -8.42
C LEU A 100 24.89 29.89 -9.40
#